data_AF-A0A950UUJ2-F1
#
_entry.id   AF-A0A950UUJ2-F1
#
_cell.length_a   1.000
_cell.length_b   1.000
_cell.length_c   1.000
_cell.angle_alpha   90.00
_cell.angle_beta   90.00
_cell.angle_gamma   90.00
#
_symmetry.space_group_name_H-M   'P 1'
#
loop_
_entity.id
_entity.type
_entity.pdbx_description
1 polymer ?
#
loop_
_entity_poly.entity_id
_entity_poly.type
_entity_poly.pdbx_seq_one_letter_code
_entity_poly.pdbx_strand_id
1 'polypeptide(L)'
;MDQGTREGNAWPDVHVSRWAATKRSLHMYAQMLGKIKLAVAPVQPNWMFTALQLSPRGLTTGTIPWRGTSFDVAIDVFDSAIVVSRSN
;
A
#
# COMPACT_ATOMS: atom_id res chain seq x y z
N MET A 1 13.33 31.14 35.02
CA MET A 1 14.04 29.96 34.48
C MET A 1 13.37 28.76 35.12
N ASP A 2 12.41 28.10 34.46
CA ASP A 2 12.60 27.05 33.44
C ASP A 2 12.07 25.73 34.08
N GLN A 3 11.20 24.90 33.50
CA GLN A 3 10.74 24.75 32.12
C GLN A 3 9.26 24.40 32.09
N GLY A 4 8.52 24.91 31.09
CA GLY A 4 7.20 24.43 30.74
C GLY A 4 7.26 22.96 30.32
N THR A 5 6.29 22.18 30.79
CA THR A 5 6.09 20.78 30.42
C THR A 5 6.03 20.69 28.90
N ARG A 6 7.08 20.14 28.27
CA ARG A 6 7.01 19.75 26.86
C ARG A 6 6.02 18.60 26.78
N GLU A 7 4.76 18.90 26.49
CA GLU A 7 3.81 17.90 25.99
C GLU A 7 4.27 17.49 24.59
N GLY A 8 5.36 16.72 24.56
CA GLY A 8 5.99 16.25 23.36
C GLY A 8 5.15 15.14 22.75
N ASN A 9 4.22 15.52 21.88
CA ASN A 9 3.74 14.78 20.72
C ASN A 9 3.92 13.24 20.80
N ALA A 10 3.22 12.59 21.73
CA ALA A 10 3.19 11.15 21.79
C ALA A 10 2.37 10.63 20.60
N TRP A 11 2.97 9.78 19.77
CA TRP A 11 2.24 9.11 18.69
C TRP A 11 1.04 8.35 19.26
N PRO A 12 -0.13 8.39 18.58
CA PRO A 12 -1.30 7.66 19.06
C PRO A 12 -1.03 6.15 19.05
N ASP A 13 -1.48 5.45 20.10
CA ASP A 13 -1.44 3.99 20.13
C ASP A 13 -2.42 3.44 19.07
N VAL A 14 -1.86 2.73 18.09
CA VAL A 14 -2.60 2.09 17.00
C VAL A 14 -3.20 0.73 17.38
N HIS A 15 -3.06 0.31 18.65
CA HIS A 15 -3.65 -0.90 19.24
C HIS A 15 -3.52 -2.13 18.32
N VAL A 16 -2.29 -2.43 17.87
CA VAL A 16 -2.00 -3.47 16.87
C VAL A 16 -2.61 -4.83 17.21
N SER A 17 -2.69 -5.16 18.49
CA SER A 17 -3.31 -6.40 18.98
C SER A 17 -4.79 -6.52 18.62
N ARG A 18 -5.56 -5.41 18.64
CA ARG A 18 -7.00 -5.40 18.37
C ARG A 18 -7.36 -5.76 16.94
N TRP A 19 -6.45 -5.53 15.98
CA TRP A 19 -6.69 -5.77 14.56
C TRP A 19 -5.70 -6.75 13.94
N ALA A 20 -5.11 -7.65 14.75
CA ALA A 20 -4.07 -8.57 14.30
C ALA A 20 -4.48 -9.44 13.10
N ALA A 21 -5.73 -9.93 13.07
CA ALA A 21 -6.26 -10.71 11.95
C ALA A 21 -6.37 -9.85 10.68
N THR A 22 -6.95 -8.65 10.79
CA THR A 22 -7.04 -7.69 9.68
C THR A 22 -5.66 -7.31 9.15
N LYS A 23 -4.70 -7.04 10.04
CA LYS A 23 -3.30 -6.76 9.68
C LYS A 23 -2.71 -7.90 8.85
N ARG A 24 -2.94 -9.14 9.28
CA ARG A 24 -2.42 -10.32 8.58
C ARG A 24 -3.02 -10.42 7.17
N SER A 25 -4.33 -10.23 7.03
CA SER A 25 -4.99 -10.22 5.72
C SER A 25 -4.45 -9.11 4.82
N LEU A 26 -4.41 -7.86 5.32
CA LEU A 26 -3.86 -6.71 4.58
C LEU A 26 -2.40 -6.96 4.15
N HIS A 27 -1.57 -7.53 5.03
CA HIS A 27 -0.19 -7.86 4.71
C HIS A 27 -0.10 -8.91 3.58
N MET A 28 -0.93 -9.95 3.62
CA MET A 28 -0.95 -10.96 2.55
C MET A 28 -1.42 -10.39 1.21
N TYR A 29 -2.46 -9.55 1.19
CA TYR A 29 -2.89 -8.87 -0.03
C TYR A 29 -1.81 -7.92 -0.57
N ALA A 30 -1.15 -7.15 0.30
CA ALA A 30 -0.06 -6.28 -0.10
C ALA A 30 1.10 -7.08 -0.72
N GLN A 31 1.44 -8.25 -0.15
CA GLN A 31 2.43 -9.15 -0.75
C GLN A 31 1.98 -9.67 -2.12
N MET A 32 0.70 -10.00 -2.31
CA MET A 32 0.17 -10.44 -3.62
C MET A 32 0.33 -9.34 -4.67
N LEU A 33 -0.06 -8.10 -4.36
CA LEU A 33 0.10 -6.96 -5.27
C LEU A 33 1.57 -6.69 -5.60
N GLY A 34 2.46 -6.76 -4.62
CA GLY A 34 3.90 -6.63 -4.84
C GLY A 34 4.46 -7.71 -5.78
N LYS A 35 3.99 -8.96 -5.66
CA LYS A 35 4.35 -10.06 -6.55
C LYS A 35 3.83 -9.86 -7.98
N ILE A 36 2.61 -9.34 -8.14
CA ILE A 36 2.07 -8.96 -9.46
C ILE A 36 3.00 -7.94 -10.11
N LYS A 37 3.33 -6.86 -9.39
CA LYS A 37 4.21 -5.80 -9.91
C LYS A 37 5.61 -6.34 -10.25
N LEU A 38 6.17 -7.20 -9.40
CA LEU A 38 7.44 -7.89 -9.67
C LEU A 38 7.39 -8.74 -10.95
N ALA A 39 6.27 -9.40 -11.24
CA ALA A 39 6.14 -10.29 -12.38
C ALA A 39 5.91 -9.55 -13.71
N VAL A 40 5.24 -8.40 -13.69
CA VAL A 40 4.73 -7.77 -14.92
C VAL A 40 5.21 -6.34 -15.18
N ALA A 41 5.72 -5.63 -14.17
CA ALA A 41 6.23 -4.26 -14.38
C ALA A 41 7.62 -4.28 -15.03
N PRO A 42 7.99 -3.24 -15.81
CA PRO A 42 9.35 -3.09 -16.29
C PRO A 42 10.35 -3.09 -15.14
N VAL A 43 11.34 -3.99 -15.21
CA VAL A 43 12.39 -4.10 -14.20
C VAL A 43 13.21 -2.81 -14.16
N GLN A 44 13.49 -2.32 -12.96
CA GLN A 44 14.35 -1.15 -12.74
C GLN A 44 15.62 -1.55 -11.97
N PRO A 45 16.71 -0.75 -12.07
CA PRO A 45 17.98 -1.07 -11.42
C PRO A 45 17.89 -1.20 -9.88
N ASN A 46 16.91 -0.56 -9.27
CA ASN A 46 16.62 -0.68 -7.84
C ASN A 46 15.31 -1.45 -7.62
N TRP A 47 15.11 -1.99 -6.43
CA TRP A 47 13.93 -2.80 -6.09
C TRP A 47 12.66 -1.99 -5.84
N MET A 48 12.74 -0.65 -5.79
CA MET A 48 11.59 0.19 -5.46
C MET A 48 10.49 0.14 -6.53
N PHE A 49 10.78 -0.34 -7.74
CA PHE A 49 9.73 -0.58 -8.74
C PHE A 49 8.67 -1.58 -8.28
N THR A 50 8.93 -2.40 -7.26
CA THR A 50 7.94 -3.35 -6.69
C THR A 50 7.10 -2.75 -5.57
N ALA A 51 7.47 -1.57 -5.04
CA ALA A 51 6.78 -0.94 -3.93
C ALA A 51 5.35 -0.50 -4.35
N LEU A 52 4.41 -0.65 -3.40
CA LEU A 52 3.06 -0.14 -3.55
C LEU A 52 3.04 1.36 -3.19
N GLN A 53 2.27 2.12 -3.95
CA GLN A 53 2.06 3.55 -3.75
C GLN A 53 0.82 3.76 -2.87
N LEU A 54 0.88 4.80 -2.02
CA LEU A 54 -0.27 5.20 -1.22
C LEU A 54 -1.30 5.94 -2.09
N SER A 55 -2.57 5.65 -1.84
CA SER A 55 -3.70 6.43 -2.35
C SER A 55 -4.60 6.84 -1.18
N PRO A 56 -5.49 7.84 -1.36
CA PRO A 56 -6.43 8.22 -0.30
C PRO A 56 -7.33 7.07 0.19
N ARG A 57 -7.52 6.02 -0.63
CA ARG A 57 -8.36 4.85 -0.32
C ARG A 57 -7.57 3.61 0.07
N GLY A 58 -6.24 3.63 0.06
CA GLY A 58 -5.41 2.49 0.43
C GLY A 58 -4.06 2.42 -0.29
N LEU A 59 -3.78 1.30 -0.94
CA LEU A 59 -2.49 1.00 -1.60
C LEU A 59 -2.73 0.56 -3.04
N THR A 60 -1.97 1.10 -3.99
CA THR A 60 -2.03 0.71 -5.41
C THR A 60 -0.66 0.25 -5.90
N THR A 61 -0.64 -0.65 -6.88
CA THR A 61 0.57 -0.92 -7.66
C THR A 61 1.05 0.32 -8.43
N GLY A 62 0.19 1.31 -8.64
CA GLY A 62 0.38 2.31 -9.67
C GLY A 62 0.23 1.70 -11.07
N THR A 63 0.31 2.55 -12.08
CA THR A 63 0.16 2.15 -13.48
C THR A 63 1.26 1.18 -13.91
N ILE A 64 0.87 0.00 -14.36
CA ILE A 64 1.75 -1.01 -14.96
C ILE A 64 1.47 -1.08 -16.46
N PRO A 65 2.45 -0.79 -17.33
CA PRO A 65 2.33 -1.03 -18.77
C PRO A 65 2.23 -2.52 -19.08
N TRP A 66 1.28 -2.92 -19.93
CA TRP A 66 1.09 -4.31 -20.33
C TRP A 66 0.48 -4.42 -21.74
N ARG A 67 1.20 -5.05 -22.68
CA ARG A 67 0.70 -5.40 -24.03
C ARG A 67 -0.07 -4.28 -24.77
N GLY A 68 0.47 -3.06 -24.78
CA GLY A 68 -0.14 -1.92 -25.48
C GLY A 68 -1.31 -1.27 -24.73
N THR A 69 -1.62 -1.74 -23.52
CA THR A 69 -2.50 -1.07 -22.56
C THR A 69 -1.73 -0.84 -21.25
N SER A 70 -2.43 -0.36 -20.23
CA SER A 70 -1.91 -0.27 -18.87
C SER A 70 -3.00 -0.65 -17.88
N PHE A 71 -2.59 -1.17 -16.73
CA PHE A 71 -3.52 -1.52 -15.66
C PHE A 71 -2.91 -1.21 -14.30
N ASP A 72 -3.75 -1.11 -13.28
CA ASP A 72 -3.33 -1.04 -11.89
C ASP A 72 -4.17 -1.99 -11.04
N VAL A 73 -3.62 -2.34 -9.87
CA VAL A 73 -4.32 -3.13 -8.86
C VAL A 73 -4.22 -2.40 -7.54
N ALA A 74 -5.35 -2.22 -6.85
CA ALA A 74 -5.42 -1.50 -5.59
C ALA A 74 -6.13 -2.30 -4.50
N ILE A 75 -5.65 -2.17 -3.27
CA ILE A 75 -6.39 -2.50 -2.05
C ILE A 75 -7.19 -1.25 -1.70
N ASP A 76 -8.52 -1.34 -1.84
CA ASP A 76 -9.45 -0.33 -1.35
C ASP A 76 -9.89 -0.71 0.07
N VAL A 77 -9.39 0.01 1.07
CA VAL A 77 -9.69 -0.30 2.48
C VAL A 77 -11.06 0.22 2.91
N PHE A 78 -11.67 1.15 2.16
CA PHE A 78 -12.99 1.68 2.45
C PHE A 78 -14.07 0.68 2.02
N ASP A 79 -13.89 0.08 0.84
CA ASP A 79 -14.86 -0.89 0.30
C ASP A 79 -14.48 -2.35 0.59
N SER A 80 -13.38 -2.59 1.32
CA SER A 80 -12.85 -3.93 1.61
C SER A 80 -12.68 -4.78 0.34
N ALA A 81 -12.12 -4.17 -0.71
CA ALA A 81 -12.05 -4.76 -2.05
C ALA A 81 -10.64 -4.73 -2.64
N ILE A 82 -10.37 -5.65 -3.55
CA ILE A 82 -9.25 -5.56 -4.49
C ILE A 82 -9.82 -5.07 -5.82
N VAL A 83 -9.36 -3.92 -6.28
CA VAL A 83 -9.82 -3.27 -7.51
C VAL A 83 -8.76 -3.44 -8.58
N VAL A 84 -9.18 -3.83 -9.79
CA VAL A 84 -8.33 -3.86 -10.97
C VAL A 84 -8.89 -2.88 -11.98
N SER A 85 -8.09 -1.90 -12.39
CA SER A 85 -8.48 -0.91 -13.40
C SER A 85 -7.56 -1.01 -14.61
N ARG A 86 -8.07 -0.68 -15.79
CA ARG A 86 -7.33 -0.71 -17.06
C ARG A 86 -7.50 0.63 -17.77
N SER A 87 -6.46 1.14 -18.40
CA SER A 87 -6.58 2.28 -19.32
C SER A 87 -7.38 1.85 -20.54
N ASN A 88 -8.32 2.71 -20.97
CA ASN A 88 -9.25 2.40 -22.06
C ASN A 88 -8.52 1.91 -23.31
#